data_AF-A0A6P8HLY8-F1
#
_entry.id   AF-A0A6P8HLY8-F1
#
_cell.length_a   1.000
_cell.length_b   1.000
_cell.length_c   1.000
_cell.angle_alpha   90.00
_cell.angle_beta   90.00
_cell.angle_gamma   90.00
#
_symmetry.space_group_name_H-M   'P 1'
#
loop_
_entity.id
_entity.type
_entity.pdbx_description
1 polymer ?
#
loop_
_entity_poly.entity_id
_entity_poly.type
_entity_poly.pdbx_seq_one_letter_code
_entity_poly.pdbx_strand_id
1 'polypeptide(L)'
;MEEDEPKVFRYIFDPLKRTSVKVFHETPSKHRTALHITNLEEQKENFLRFGKIPSFKFTGSVENYFKKKKTNVRFEFLPEAKIILENVRQQYGSGDNFLDAAFGQKLNQADATDFMINYVKSHGLDGQLNIVWTNDLNCSGRMVWHGPNVRFNRPEARKFTLFLKRTEDNIFLRERGIRGLADHEIGTHFMRMNNDGLQPWYSNRQKFGLRPTKSYCGIICEEGLAAINTLLQSHVKMLWAPALLYYTACMSLQMSFKELFEHLGTHVCDLEQRWKLVMRVKRLLPDCNAQGGSGQDQCYFEGAVRILRQAQEIDFKLLYAGKICTDELHRIRRIARQDCIRLPYFLKDILSYKRVLEEMAVLNGLVQRVKRPLSCRRASSRKKNKKKNFQNKFRILSSPTRARTLSSVPHPPLLSRRSRSLKCDDN
;
A
#
# COMPACT_ATOMS: atom_id res chain seq x y z
N MET A 1 -6.32 50.12 -3.42
CA MET A 1 -6.35 48.67 -3.11
C MET A 1 -6.94 48.00 -4.32
N GLU A 2 -6.16 47.20 -5.03
CA GLU A 2 -6.67 46.36 -6.12
C GLU A 2 -6.79 44.92 -5.58
N GLU A 3 -7.82 44.20 -6.03
CA GLU A 3 -8.17 42.90 -5.47
C GLU A 3 -7.31 41.80 -6.10
N ASP A 4 -6.56 41.05 -5.28
CA ASP A 4 -5.67 39.99 -5.74
C ASP A 4 -6.50 38.76 -6.14
N GLU A 5 -6.84 38.65 -7.43
CA GLU A 5 -7.68 37.57 -7.96
C GLU A 5 -7.18 36.18 -7.51
N PRO A 6 -8.09 35.27 -7.12
CA PRO A 6 -7.74 33.95 -6.62
C PRO A 6 -7.17 33.08 -7.75
N LYS A 7 -5.85 33.14 -7.95
CA LYS A 7 -5.07 32.42 -8.97
C LYS A 7 -5.44 30.93 -9.03
N VAL A 8 -6.30 30.57 -9.99
CA VAL A 8 -6.78 29.20 -10.21
C VAL A 8 -5.65 28.36 -10.81
N PHE A 9 -4.90 27.67 -9.95
CA PHE A 9 -3.79 26.79 -10.33
C PHE A 9 -4.24 25.60 -11.20
N ARG A 10 -4.31 25.80 -12.52
CA ARG A 10 -4.46 24.73 -13.50
C ARG A 10 -3.13 24.00 -13.67
N TYR A 11 -3.12 22.69 -13.41
CA TYR A 11 -2.00 21.82 -13.73
C TYR A 11 -1.82 21.76 -15.25
N ILE A 12 -0.71 22.30 -15.76
CA ILE A 12 -0.36 22.19 -17.19
C ILE A 12 0.09 20.76 -17.45
N PHE A 13 -0.85 19.94 -17.93
CA PHE A 13 -0.54 18.64 -18.52
C PHE A 13 0.11 18.87 -19.89
N ASP A 14 1.37 18.47 -20.03
CA ASP A 14 2.07 18.40 -21.31
C ASP A 14 1.74 17.04 -21.97
N PRO A 15 0.93 17.01 -23.05
CA PRO A 15 0.50 15.76 -23.70
C PRO A 15 1.60 15.11 -24.56
N LEU A 16 2.70 15.82 -24.85
CA LEU A 16 3.80 15.32 -25.67
C LEU A 16 4.82 14.55 -24.83
N LYS A 17 4.93 14.88 -23.54
CA LYS A 17 5.87 14.26 -22.61
C LYS A 17 5.47 12.82 -22.26
N ARG A 18 6.33 11.86 -22.63
CA ARG A 18 6.17 10.43 -22.33
C ARG A 18 7.01 9.98 -21.13
N THR A 19 6.56 8.92 -20.46
CA THR A 19 7.34 8.23 -19.43
C THR A 19 8.55 7.56 -20.07
N SER A 20 9.75 8.03 -19.72
CA SER A 20 10.99 7.39 -20.16
C SER A 20 11.30 6.14 -19.32
N VAL A 21 11.76 5.08 -19.98
CA VAL A 21 12.36 3.91 -19.34
C VAL A 21 13.86 3.92 -19.59
N LYS A 22 14.66 3.59 -18.58
CA LYS A 22 16.11 3.45 -18.69
C LYS A 22 16.59 2.20 -17.96
N VAL A 23 17.66 1.59 -18.45
CA VAL A 23 18.36 0.49 -17.79
C VAL A 23 19.79 0.95 -17.54
N PHE A 24 20.29 0.74 -16.32
CA PHE A 24 21.69 0.94 -15.97
C PHE A 24 22.22 -0.33 -15.29
N HIS A 25 23.52 -0.59 -15.38
CA HIS A 25 24.15 -1.63 -14.57
C HIS A 25 24.01 -1.29 -13.08
N GLU A 26 24.40 -0.07 -12.71
CA GLU A 26 24.36 0.45 -11.34
C GLU A 26 23.45 1.67 -11.21
N THR A 27 22.96 1.92 -10.00
CA THR A 27 22.24 3.14 -9.63
C THR A 27 23.16 4.33 -9.82
N PRO A 28 22.76 5.38 -10.58
CA PRO A 28 23.57 6.57 -10.73
C PRO A 28 23.93 7.20 -9.37
N SER A 29 25.18 7.60 -9.19
CA SER A 29 25.76 8.05 -7.91
C SER A 29 24.86 9.02 -7.12
N LYS A 30 24.32 10.04 -7.79
CA LYS A 30 23.37 11.04 -7.26
C LYS A 30 22.04 10.48 -6.70
N HIS A 31 21.76 9.20 -6.90
CA HIS A 31 20.58 8.48 -6.37
C HIS A 31 20.96 7.33 -5.43
N ARG A 32 22.26 7.10 -5.17
CA ARG A 32 22.73 6.22 -4.08
C ARG A 32 22.49 6.92 -2.74
N THR A 33 22.12 6.15 -1.73
CA THR A 33 22.09 6.61 -0.33
C THR A 33 23.44 6.37 0.32
N ALA A 34 23.75 7.06 1.43
CA ALA A 34 24.89 6.68 2.28
C ALA A 34 24.91 5.18 2.65
N LEU A 35 23.73 4.54 2.77
CA LEU A 35 23.56 3.11 3.03
C LEU A 35 23.67 2.19 1.79
N HIS A 36 24.15 2.68 0.64
CA HIS A 36 24.50 1.81 -0.50
C HIS A 36 25.84 1.14 -0.20
N ILE A 37 25.89 -0.19 -0.40
CA ILE A 37 27.06 -1.02 -0.16
C ILE A 37 27.84 -1.14 -1.47
N THR A 38 29.12 -0.75 -1.48
CA THR A 38 29.94 -0.74 -2.69
C THR A 38 30.61 -2.07 -3.00
N ASN A 39 30.79 -2.96 -2.02
CA ASN A 39 31.38 -4.28 -2.17
C ASN A 39 30.37 -5.43 -1.96
N LEU A 40 29.08 -5.21 -2.24
CA LEU A 40 28.02 -6.17 -1.88
C LEU A 40 28.20 -7.56 -2.49
N GLU A 41 28.54 -7.63 -3.78
CA GLU A 41 28.66 -8.89 -4.52
C GLU A 41 29.94 -9.66 -4.12
N GLU A 42 31.05 -8.95 -3.98
CA GLU A 42 32.33 -9.47 -3.44
C GLU A 42 32.12 -10.15 -2.07
N GLN A 43 31.38 -9.49 -1.18
CA GLN A 43 31.11 -10.01 0.16
C GLN A 43 30.09 -11.14 0.19
N LYS A 44 29.12 -11.13 -0.74
CA LYS A 44 28.19 -12.24 -0.95
C LYS A 44 28.90 -13.49 -1.43
N GLU A 45 29.74 -13.36 -2.46
CA GLU A 45 30.50 -14.48 -3.00
C GLU A 45 31.44 -15.08 -1.94
N ASN A 46 32.15 -14.21 -1.20
CA ASN A 46 33.03 -14.64 -0.12
C ASN A 46 32.30 -15.41 1.00
N PHE A 47 31.08 -15.00 1.35
CA PHE A 47 30.26 -15.71 2.34
C PHE A 47 29.68 -17.02 1.77
N LEU A 48 29.02 -16.98 0.60
CA LEU A 48 28.33 -18.15 0.04
C LEU A 48 29.28 -19.25 -0.47
N ARG A 49 30.49 -18.92 -0.93
CA ARG A 49 31.48 -19.91 -1.40
C ARG A 49 32.47 -20.37 -0.34
N PHE A 50 32.84 -19.48 0.60
CA PHE A 50 33.95 -19.73 1.54
C PHE A 50 33.58 -19.53 3.02
N GLY A 51 32.32 -19.24 3.35
CA GLY A 51 31.85 -19.04 4.73
C GLY A 51 32.42 -17.80 5.43
N LYS A 52 33.11 -16.91 4.71
CA LYS A 52 33.77 -15.74 5.30
C LYS A 52 32.76 -14.72 5.79
N ILE A 53 32.93 -14.24 7.03
CA ILE A 53 32.09 -13.20 7.62
C ILE A 53 32.16 -11.90 6.78
N PRO A 54 31.02 -11.27 6.44
CA PRO A 54 31.02 -10.05 5.65
C PRO A 54 31.56 -8.81 6.37
N SER A 55 32.26 -7.96 5.62
CA SER A 55 32.64 -6.60 5.99
C SER A 55 32.21 -5.62 4.89
N PHE A 56 31.20 -4.79 5.18
CA PHE A 56 30.52 -3.96 4.20
C PHE A 56 31.10 -2.54 4.12
N LYS A 57 31.50 -2.13 2.91
CA LYS A 57 31.94 -0.78 2.58
C LYS A 57 30.75 0.04 2.07
N PHE A 58 30.63 1.29 2.53
CA PHE A 58 29.47 2.15 2.27
C PHE A 58 29.83 3.43 1.50
N THR A 59 28.87 4.00 0.76
CA THR A 59 29.06 5.28 0.03
C THR A 59 29.17 6.50 0.97
N GLY A 60 28.86 6.38 2.25
CA GLY A 60 29.07 7.44 3.24
C GLY A 60 29.02 6.91 4.68
N SER A 61 29.34 7.78 5.65
CA SER A 61 29.39 7.46 7.09
C SER A 61 28.14 6.71 7.59
N VAL A 62 28.40 5.66 8.37
CA VAL A 62 27.39 4.79 8.99
C VAL A 62 27.51 4.69 10.52
N GLU A 63 28.57 5.21 11.13
CA GLU A 63 28.92 5.04 12.57
C GLU A 63 27.80 5.42 13.55
N ASN A 64 26.88 6.30 13.13
CA ASN A 64 25.75 6.75 13.94
C ASN A 64 24.38 6.31 13.37
N TYR A 65 24.33 5.35 12.45
CA TYR A 65 23.06 4.82 11.94
C TYR A 65 22.39 3.81 12.87
N PHE A 66 23.13 2.89 13.48
CA PHE A 66 22.56 1.87 14.39
C PHE A 66 21.92 2.48 15.66
N LYS A 67 22.36 3.67 16.07
CA LYS A 67 21.87 4.43 17.23
C LYS A 67 20.52 5.13 17.00
N LYS A 68 19.92 5.06 15.81
CA LYS A 68 18.70 5.80 15.46
C LYS A 68 17.47 5.03 15.93
N LYS A 69 16.48 5.67 16.57
CA LYS A 69 15.26 5.01 17.10
C LYS A 69 14.49 4.11 16.10
N LYS A 70 14.71 4.28 14.78
CA LYS A 70 14.15 3.45 13.70
C LYS A 70 14.92 2.15 13.41
N THR A 71 16.14 1.96 13.91
CA THR A 71 16.95 0.74 13.77
C THR A 71 16.90 -0.13 15.02
N ASN A 72 16.34 0.34 16.14
CA ASN A 72 15.98 -0.50 17.27
C ASN A 72 15.05 -1.65 16.81
N VAL A 73 15.33 -2.87 17.23
CA VAL A 73 14.46 -4.04 17.03
C VAL A 73 13.32 -4.01 18.05
N ARG A 74 12.13 -4.44 17.63
CA ARG A 74 10.89 -4.57 18.41
C ARG A 74 10.41 -6.02 18.40
N PHE A 75 9.62 -6.38 19.40
CA PHE A 75 9.06 -7.73 19.59
C PHE A 75 7.52 -7.74 19.67
N GLU A 76 6.88 -6.56 19.63
CA GLU A 76 5.43 -6.34 19.77
C GLU A 76 4.56 -7.26 18.87
N PHE A 77 5.04 -7.57 17.66
CA PHE A 77 4.34 -8.41 16.68
C PHE A 77 5.10 -9.69 16.33
N LEU A 78 6.07 -10.12 17.16
CA LEU A 78 6.75 -11.40 16.95
C LEU A 78 5.80 -12.62 17.03
N PRO A 79 4.76 -12.67 17.89
CA PRO A 79 3.80 -13.77 17.89
C PRO A 79 3.06 -13.90 16.56
N GLU A 80 2.51 -12.81 16.03
CA GLU A 80 1.81 -12.79 14.74
C GLU A 80 2.76 -13.12 13.58
N ALA A 81 3.99 -12.62 13.60
CA ALA A 81 5.00 -12.97 12.60
C ALA A 81 5.30 -14.48 12.61
N LYS A 82 5.50 -15.09 13.79
CA LYS A 82 5.72 -16.54 13.91
C LYS A 82 4.55 -17.35 13.38
N ILE A 83 3.30 -16.97 13.69
CA ILE A 83 2.09 -17.66 13.21
C ILE A 83 2.00 -17.61 11.67
N ILE A 84 2.27 -16.45 11.06
CA ILE A 84 2.21 -16.31 9.59
C ILE A 84 3.31 -17.13 8.90
N LEU A 85 4.53 -17.17 9.46
CA LEU A 85 5.63 -17.98 8.94
C LEU A 85 5.34 -19.49 9.06
N GLU A 86 4.82 -19.93 10.22
CA GLU A 86 4.49 -21.33 10.46
C GLU A 86 3.32 -21.79 9.59
N ASN A 87 2.27 -20.99 9.44
CA ASN A 87 1.15 -21.28 8.53
C ASN A 87 1.64 -21.46 7.08
N VAL A 88 2.58 -20.61 6.62
CA VAL A 88 3.19 -20.79 5.29
C VAL A 88 4.03 -22.06 5.20
N ARG A 89 4.85 -22.36 6.22
CA ARG A 89 5.67 -23.58 6.27
C ARG A 89 4.80 -24.84 6.23
N GLN A 90 3.67 -24.85 6.96
CA GLN A 90 2.72 -25.97 6.97
C GLN A 90 1.95 -26.11 5.65
N GLN A 91 1.54 -25.01 5.02
CA GLN A 91 0.69 -25.05 3.82
C GLN A 91 1.46 -25.19 2.50
N TYR A 92 2.68 -24.66 2.41
CA TYR A 92 3.48 -24.61 1.17
C TYR A 92 4.85 -25.29 1.29
N GLY A 93 5.24 -25.75 2.48
CA GLY A 93 6.56 -26.33 2.76
C GLY A 93 7.67 -25.28 2.93
N SER A 94 7.80 -24.36 1.97
CA SER A 94 8.80 -23.30 1.97
C SER A 94 8.21 -21.94 1.56
N GLY A 95 8.93 -20.87 1.89
CA GLY A 95 8.65 -19.52 1.40
C GLY A 95 8.77 -19.39 -0.13
N ASP A 96 9.66 -20.17 -0.73
CA ASP A 96 9.93 -20.20 -2.16
C ASP A 96 8.69 -20.71 -2.92
N ASN A 97 8.14 -21.84 -2.49
CA ASN A 97 6.88 -22.41 -3.00
C ASN A 97 5.69 -21.46 -2.75
N PHE A 98 5.67 -20.76 -1.62
CA PHE A 98 4.67 -19.73 -1.35
C PHE A 98 4.77 -18.55 -2.32
N LEU A 99 5.98 -18.12 -2.72
CA LEU A 99 6.15 -17.05 -3.71
C LEU A 99 5.62 -17.46 -5.09
N ASP A 100 5.81 -18.72 -5.50
CA ASP A 100 5.18 -19.28 -6.71
C ASP A 100 3.64 -19.25 -6.58
N ALA A 101 3.10 -19.81 -5.50
CA ALA A 101 1.66 -19.89 -5.27
C ALA A 101 0.97 -18.53 -5.10
N ALA A 102 1.64 -17.53 -4.50
CA ALA A 102 1.08 -16.20 -4.27
C ALA A 102 1.19 -15.28 -5.48
N PHE A 103 2.32 -15.34 -6.21
CA PHE A 103 2.68 -14.34 -7.22
C PHE A 103 2.81 -14.88 -8.66
N GLY A 104 2.67 -16.19 -8.90
CA GLY A 104 2.79 -16.80 -10.23
C GLY A 104 4.23 -16.98 -10.68
N GLN A 105 4.42 -17.38 -11.94
CA GLN A 105 5.73 -17.72 -12.51
C GLN A 105 6.69 -16.52 -12.50
N LYS A 106 8.01 -16.79 -12.56
CA LYS A 106 9.04 -15.76 -12.77
C LYS A 106 8.77 -15.00 -14.07
N LEU A 107 8.96 -13.69 -14.04
CA LEU A 107 8.72 -12.77 -15.15
C LEU A 107 10.05 -12.12 -15.57
N ASN A 108 10.35 -12.10 -16.87
CA ASN A 108 11.58 -11.47 -17.36
C ASN A 108 11.49 -9.93 -17.32
N GLN A 109 12.62 -9.25 -17.53
CA GLN A 109 12.70 -7.79 -17.44
C GLN A 109 11.92 -7.06 -18.54
N ALA A 110 11.71 -7.66 -19.72
CA ALA A 110 10.96 -7.05 -20.81
C ALA A 110 9.46 -7.03 -20.49
N ASP A 111 8.87 -8.18 -20.18
CA ASP A 111 7.45 -8.28 -19.80
C ASP A 111 7.13 -7.46 -18.55
N ALA A 112 8.05 -7.43 -17.58
CA ALA A 112 7.94 -6.58 -16.40
C ALA A 112 8.03 -5.07 -16.75
N THR A 113 8.81 -4.69 -17.77
CA THR A 113 8.87 -3.31 -18.26
C THR A 113 7.56 -2.92 -18.94
N ASP A 114 7.05 -3.75 -19.83
CA ASP A 114 5.82 -3.48 -20.59
C ASP A 114 4.59 -3.45 -19.67
N PHE A 115 4.54 -4.34 -18.66
CA PHE A 115 3.52 -4.23 -17.61
C PHE A 115 3.59 -2.87 -16.89
N MET A 116 4.78 -2.41 -16.49
CA MET A 116 4.93 -1.14 -15.76
C MET A 116 4.61 0.08 -16.64
N ILE A 117 4.98 0.07 -17.93
CA ILE A 117 4.57 1.09 -18.90
C ILE A 117 3.04 1.10 -19.04
N ASN A 118 2.41 -0.07 -19.17
CA ASN A 118 0.96 -0.18 -19.35
C ASN A 118 0.19 0.16 -18.07
N TYR A 119 0.72 -0.11 -16.88
CA TYR A 119 0.18 0.36 -15.61
C TYR A 119 0.20 1.90 -15.56
N VAL A 120 1.34 2.53 -15.87
CA VAL A 120 1.48 4.00 -15.91
C VAL A 120 0.52 4.65 -16.90
N LYS A 121 0.43 4.12 -18.13
CA LYS A 121 -0.50 4.61 -19.16
C LYS A 121 -1.97 4.45 -18.76
N SER A 122 -2.37 3.24 -18.35
CA SER A 122 -3.76 2.94 -17.96
C SER A 122 -4.24 3.74 -16.75
N HIS A 123 -3.34 4.18 -15.86
CA HIS A 123 -3.66 5.06 -14.73
C HIS A 123 -3.63 6.56 -15.06
N GLY A 124 -3.34 6.97 -16.31
CA GLY A 124 -3.24 8.38 -16.70
C GLY A 124 -1.99 9.08 -16.15
N LEU A 125 -0.89 8.34 -15.98
CA LEU A 125 0.36 8.82 -15.37
C LEU A 125 1.53 8.96 -16.36
N ASP A 126 1.29 8.72 -17.65
CA ASP A 126 2.31 8.90 -18.71
C ASP A 126 2.92 10.31 -18.65
N GLY A 127 4.25 10.39 -18.79
CA GLY A 127 5.03 11.63 -18.68
C GLY A 127 5.29 12.14 -17.25
N GLN A 128 4.64 11.60 -16.22
CA GLN A 128 4.69 12.15 -14.86
C GLN A 128 5.79 11.52 -13.99
N LEU A 129 6.13 10.27 -14.25
CA LEU A 129 7.25 9.55 -13.64
C LEU A 129 8.11 8.85 -14.71
N ASN A 130 9.37 8.62 -14.38
CA ASN A 130 10.31 7.82 -15.19
C ASN A 130 10.54 6.46 -14.54
N ILE A 131 10.84 5.43 -15.32
CA ILE A 131 11.16 4.08 -14.81
C ILE A 131 12.66 3.82 -15.05
N VAL A 132 13.35 3.31 -14.03
CA VAL A 132 14.80 3.04 -14.08
C VAL A 132 15.10 1.67 -13.47
N TRP A 133 15.65 0.76 -14.29
CA TRP A 133 16.10 -0.56 -13.87
C TRP A 133 17.58 -0.56 -13.49
N THR A 134 17.95 -1.19 -12.36
CA THR A 134 19.35 -1.35 -11.92
C THR A 134 19.62 -2.72 -11.27
N ASN A 135 20.90 -3.15 -11.20
CA ASN A 135 21.29 -4.40 -10.52
C ASN A 135 21.48 -4.23 -9.00
N ASP A 136 21.80 -3.03 -8.54
CA ASP A 136 22.42 -2.74 -7.23
C ASP A 136 21.44 -2.16 -6.19
N LEU A 137 20.14 -2.22 -6.46
CA LEU A 137 19.12 -1.65 -5.59
C LEU A 137 18.94 -2.54 -4.33
N ASN A 138 19.12 -1.97 -3.14
CA ASN A 138 18.97 -2.65 -1.84
C ASN A 138 17.53 -3.13 -1.52
N CYS A 139 16.59 -2.92 -2.43
CA CYS A 139 15.15 -3.15 -2.31
C CYS A 139 14.58 -3.46 -3.72
N SER A 140 13.38 -4.03 -3.81
CA SER A 140 12.78 -4.44 -5.09
C SER A 140 12.33 -3.26 -5.96
N GLY A 141 11.81 -2.23 -5.32
CA GLY A 141 11.47 -0.94 -5.92
C GLY A 141 11.90 0.20 -4.99
N ARG A 142 11.89 1.43 -5.52
CA ARG A 142 12.01 2.67 -4.75
C ARG A 142 11.57 3.88 -5.58
N MET A 143 10.39 4.42 -5.31
CA MET A 143 9.92 5.71 -5.81
C MET A 143 10.65 6.87 -5.13
N VAL A 144 11.20 7.78 -5.93
CA VAL A 144 11.82 9.04 -5.45
C VAL A 144 11.27 10.24 -6.22
N TRP A 145 11.35 11.43 -5.62
CA TRP A 145 11.05 12.70 -6.27
C TRP A 145 12.22 13.67 -6.10
N HIS A 146 12.39 14.55 -7.09
CA HIS A 146 13.33 15.66 -7.09
C HIS A 146 12.57 16.93 -7.50
N GLY A 147 12.97 18.09 -7.02
CA GLY A 147 12.28 19.34 -7.32
C GLY A 147 12.83 20.52 -6.50
N PRO A 148 12.19 21.69 -6.57
CA PRO A 148 12.59 22.87 -5.80
C PRO A 148 12.42 22.66 -4.30
N ASN A 149 13.04 23.56 -3.51
CA ASN A 149 12.99 23.53 -2.04
C ASN A 149 11.52 23.48 -1.55
N VAL A 150 11.26 22.56 -0.62
CA VAL A 150 9.94 22.28 -0.03
C VAL A 150 9.21 23.54 0.42
N ARG A 151 9.92 24.56 0.94
CA ARG A 151 9.35 25.84 1.37
C ARG A 151 8.53 26.53 0.27
N PHE A 152 9.00 26.50 -0.99
CA PHE A 152 8.37 27.19 -2.11
C PHE A 152 7.16 26.45 -2.72
N ASN A 153 6.89 25.20 -2.30
CA ASN A 153 5.83 24.31 -2.79
C ASN A 153 5.37 24.55 -4.24
N ARG A 154 6.17 24.07 -5.20
CA ARG A 154 5.89 24.09 -6.65
C ARG A 154 5.68 22.65 -7.17
N PRO A 155 4.43 22.13 -7.19
CA PRO A 155 4.15 20.77 -7.62
C PRO A 155 4.52 20.45 -9.06
N GLU A 156 4.29 21.40 -9.95
CA GLU A 156 4.58 21.34 -11.38
C GLU A 156 6.08 21.13 -11.68
N ALA A 157 6.94 21.58 -10.77
CA ALA A 157 8.40 21.44 -10.88
C ALA A 157 8.94 20.13 -10.28
N ARG A 158 8.10 19.25 -9.71
CA ARG A 158 8.54 17.94 -9.20
C ARG A 158 8.72 16.94 -10.33
N LYS A 159 9.81 16.17 -10.28
CA LYS A 159 10.14 15.09 -11.23
C LYS A 159 10.26 13.77 -10.44
N PHE A 160 9.39 12.82 -10.76
CA PHE A 160 9.36 11.50 -10.12
C PHE A 160 10.17 10.47 -10.92
N THR A 161 10.81 9.55 -10.19
CA THR A 161 11.55 8.42 -10.77
C THR A 161 11.32 7.18 -9.92
N LEU A 162 10.85 6.12 -10.55
CA LEU A 162 10.76 4.77 -9.99
C LEU A 162 12.04 4.01 -10.29
N PHE A 163 12.81 3.65 -9.26
CA PHE A 163 13.89 2.67 -9.39
C PHE A 163 13.36 1.26 -9.14
N LEU A 164 13.75 0.30 -9.96
CA LEU A 164 13.36 -1.11 -9.85
C LEU A 164 14.61 -2.01 -9.92
N LYS A 165 14.67 -3.06 -9.10
CA LYS A 165 15.75 -4.04 -9.17
C LYS A 165 15.48 -5.05 -10.28
N ARG A 166 16.41 -5.21 -11.22
CA ARG A 166 16.25 -6.06 -12.42
C ARG A 166 16.77 -7.49 -12.28
N THR A 167 17.44 -7.82 -11.18
CA THR A 167 18.04 -9.12 -10.90
C THR A 167 17.03 -10.09 -10.28
N GLU A 168 17.23 -11.40 -10.48
CA GLU A 168 16.28 -12.45 -10.06
C GLU A 168 16.01 -12.53 -8.56
N ASP A 169 16.90 -12.01 -7.70
CA ASP A 169 16.64 -11.92 -6.26
C ASP A 169 15.46 -10.99 -5.93
N ASN A 170 14.97 -10.19 -6.89
CA ASN A 170 13.72 -9.46 -6.76
C ASN A 170 12.52 -10.41 -6.84
N ILE A 171 12.05 -10.86 -5.68
CA ILE A 171 10.88 -11.76 -5.50
C ILE A 171 9.58 -11.29 -6.18
N PHE A 172 9.49 -10.03 -6.61
CA PHE A 172 8.34 -9.47 -7.31
C PHE A 172 8.49 -9.45 -8.85
N LEU A 173 9.60 -9.94 -9.42
CA LEU A 173 9.71 -10.24 -10.86
C LEU A 173 8.93 -11.53 -11.18
N ARG A 174 7.60 -11.44 -11.03
CA ARG A 174 6.61 -12.51 -11.19
C ARG A 174 5.30 -11.94 -11.74
N GLU A 175 4.49 -12.75 -12.41
CA GLU A 175 3.24 -12.35 -13.12
C GLU A 175 2.28 -11.45 -12.31
N ARG A 176 2.10 -11.75 -11.02
CA ARG A 176 1.33 -10.94 -10.05
C ARG A 176 2.22 -10.16 -9.10
N GLY A 177 3.47 -10.58 -8.91
CA GLY A 177 4.47 -9.85 -8.14
C GLY A 177 4.68 -8.43 -8.66
N ILE A 178 4.80 -8.27 -9.99
CA ILE A 178 5.01 -6.96 -10.62
C ILE A 178 3.79 -6.05 -10.47
N ARG A 179 2.59 -6.63 -10.40
CA ARG A 179 1.33 -5.91 -10.12
C ARG A 179 1.32 -5.37 -8.70
N GLY A 180 1.69 -6.21 -7.74
CA GLY A 180 1.87 -5.82 -6.35
C GLY A 180 2.97 -4.76 -6.16
N LEU A 181 4.05 -4.83 -6.92
CA LEU A 181 5.12 -3.82 -6.91
C LEU A 181 4.67 -2.48 -7.52
N ALA A 182 3.81 -2.50 -8.54
CA ALA A 182 3.17 -1.30 -9.07
C ALA A 182 2.20 -0.67 -8.07
N ASP A 183 1.36 -1.47 -7.40
CA ASP A 183 0.44 -1.00 -6.37
C ASP A 183 1.19 -0.47 -5.11
N HIS A 184 2.39 -0.99 -4.82
CA HIS A 184 3.32 -0.47 -3.81
C HIS A 184 3.90 0.89 -4.23
N GLU A 185 4.69 0.91 -5.31
CA GLU A 185 5.53 2.06 -5.67
C GLU A 185 4.74 3.20 -6.33
N ILE A 186 3.82 2.85 -7.23
CA ILE A 186 3.00 3.83 -7.95
C ILE A 186 1.68 4.03 -7.20
N GLY A 187 0.95 2.94 -6.96
CA GLY A 187 -0.36 2.95 -6.31
C GLY A 187 -0.35 3.44 -4.86
N THR A 188 0.79 3.40 -4.17
CA THR A 188 0.92 3.92 -2.80
C THR A 188 1.89 5.09 -2.74
N HIS A 189 3.19 4.88 -2.96
CA HIS A 189 4.21 5.91 -2.71
C HIS A 189 4.10 7.13 -3.66
N PHE A 190 4.00 6.92 -4.97
CA PHE A 190 3.82 8.04 -5.92
C PHE A 190 2.51 8.80 -5.65
N MET A 191 1.36 8.11 -5.59
CA MET A 191 0.07 8.77 -5.35
C MET A 191 0.10 9.62 -4.07
N ARG A 192 0.59 9.08 -2.96
CA ARG A 192 0.66 9.80 -1.67
C ARG A 192 1.67 10.94 -1.69
N MET A 193 2.83 10.80 -2.34
CA MET A 193 3.80 11.90 -2.49
C MET A 193 3.31 13.02 -3.41
N ASN A 194 2.65 12.67 -4.52
CA ASN A 194 2.04 13.63 -5.42
C ASN A 194 0.94 14.42 -4.70
N ASN A 195 0.04 13.71 -4.01
CA ASN A 195 -1.10 14.32 -3.30
C ASN A 195 -0.65 15.16 -2.10
N ASP A 196 0.26 14.69 -1.23
CA ASP A 196 0.82 15.48 -0.10
C ASP A 196 1.38 16.81 -0.62
N GLY A 197 1.97 16.74 -1.80
CA GLY A 197 2.51 17.86 -2.54
C GLY A 197 1.51 18.96 -2.96
N LEU A 198 0.21 18.72 -2.92
CA LEU A 198 -0.84 19.70 -3.26
C LEU A 198 -1.44 20.38 -2.02
N GLN A 199 -1.13 19.88 -0.82
CA GLN A 199 -1.81 20.22 0.42
C GLN A 199 -1.22 21.45 1.12
N PRO A 200 -2.02 22.20 1.91
CA PRO A 200 -1.55 23.40 2.59
C PRO A 200 -0.43 23.13 3.61
N TRP A 201 -0.31 21.90 4.11
CA TRP A 201 0.72 21.50 5.06
C TRP A 201 2.10 21.17 4.45
N TYR A 202 2.23 21.10 3.12
CA TYR A 202 3.48 20.61 2.50
C TYR A 202 4.72 21.42 2.90
N SER A 203 4.65 22.76 2.83
CA SER A 203 5.76 23.64 3.21
C SER A 203 6.05 23.68 4.71
N ASN A 204 5.04 23.44 5.55
CA ASN A 204 5.14 23.54 7.01
C ASN A 204 4.13 22.62 7.70
N ARG A 205 4.51 21.35 7.90
CA ARG A 205 3.68 20.33 8.55
C ARG A 205 3.41 20.63 10.04
N GLN A 206 4.35 21.30 10.71
CA GLN A 206 4.25 21.63 12.14
C GLN A 206 3.11 22.60 12.42
N LYS A 207 2.85 23.59 11.53
CA LYS A 207 1.72 24.53 11.66
C LYS A 207 0.35 23.83 11.73
N PHE A 208 0.23 22.62 11.20
CA PHE A 208 -1.01 21.82 11.20
C PHE A 208 -0.98 20.66 12.20
N GLY A 209 -0.02 20.63 13.13
CA GLY A 209 0.10 19.57 14.13
C GLY A 209 0.45 18.20 13.55
N LEU A 210 1.08 18.15 12.37
CA LEU A 210 1.44 16.92 11.67
C LEU A 210 2.91 16.57 11.86
N ARG A 211 3.21 15.28 12.04
CA ARG A 211 4.59 14.80 12.18
C ARG A 211 5.39 15.02 10.89
N PRO A 212 6.74 15.13 10.98
CA PRO A 212 7.61 15.09 9.82
C PRO A 212 7.40 13.82 8.99
N THR A 213 7.45 13.94 7.66
CA THR A 213 7.22 12.84 6.69
C THR A 213 8.20 11.67 6.83
N LYS A 214 9.35 11.88 7.50
CA LYS A 214 10.37 10.85 7.80
C LYS A 214 10.39 10.44 9.29
N SER A 215 9.34 10.77 10.05
CA SER A 215 9.15 10.28 11.41
C SER A 215 8.91 8.76 11.42
N TYR A 216 9.21 8.10 12.54
CA TYR A 216 9.09 6.64 12.63
C TYR A 216 7.66 6.14 12.39
N CYS A 217 6.65 6.79 12.99
CA CYS A 217 5.24 6.48 12.76
C CYS A 217 4.81 6.73 11.30
N GLY A 218 5.34 7.79 10.67
CA GLY A 218 5.08 8.06 9.24
C GLY A 218 5.66 6.99 8.33
N ILE A 219 6.85 6.46 8.64
CA ILE A 219 7.46 5.33 7.90
C ILE A 219 6.63 4.06 8.11
N ILE A 220 6.23 3.74 9.35
CA ILE A 220 5.33 2.60 9.64
C ILE A 220 4.04 2.69 8.81
N CYS A 221 3.34 3.82 8.88
CA CYS A 221 2.05 3.98 8.19
C CYS A 221 2.20 3.93 6.66
N GLU A 222 3.32 4.41 6.12
CA GLU A 222 3.59 4.42 4.69
C GLU A 222 3.97 3.03 4.15
N GLU A 223 5.01 2.43 4.72
CA GLU A 223 5.57 1.15 4.25
C GLU A 223 4.60 -0.02 4.53
N GLY A 224 3.83 0.06 5.62
CA GLY A 224 2.79 -0.92 5.94
C GLY A 224 1.56 -0.85 5.03
N LEU A 225 1.13 0.36 4.65
CA LEU A 225 0.08 0.56 3.65
C LEU A 225 0.53 0.04 2.28
N ALA A 226 1.79 0.30 1.91
CA ALA A 226 2.37 -0.20 0.67
C ALA A 226 2.49 -1.74 0.68
N ALA A 227 2.91 -2.35 1.80
CA ALA A 227 2.98 -3.80 1.97
C ALA A 227 1.61 -4.51 1.90
N ILE A 228 0.56 -3.89 2.44
CA ILE A 228 -0.84 -4.33 2.24
C ILE A 228 -1.20 -4.27 0.75
N ASN A 229 -0.92 -3.13 0.10
CA ASN A 229 -1.33 -2.91 -1.29
C ASN A 229 -0.61 -3.86 -2.27
N THR A 230 0.60 -4.31 -1.96
CA THR A 230 1.31 -5.38 -2.70
C THR A 230 0.52 -6.68 -2.81
N LEU A 231 -0.33 -7.00 -1.83
CA LEU A 231 -1.09 -8.25 -1.76
C LEU A 231 -2.50 -8.16 -2.38
N LEU A 232 -2.94 -6.99 -2.86
CA LEU A 232 -4.29 -6.85 -3.47
C LEU A 232 -4.44 -7.78 -4.68
N GLN A 233 -3.42 -7.85 -5.52
CA GLN A 233 -3.41 -8.62 -6.78
C GLN A 233 -2.85 -10.05 -6.65
N SER A 234 -2.33 -10.45 -5.48
CA SER A 234 -1.80 -11.80 -5.27
C SER A 234 -2.91 -12.85 -5.17
N HIS A 235 -2.61 -14.10 -5.52
CA HIS A 235 -3.50 -15.25 -5.29
C HIS A 235 -3.67 -15.52 -3.79
N VAL A 236 -2.57 -15.52 -3.04
CA VAL A 236 -2.54 -15.72 -1.58
C VAL A 236 -2.17 -14.42 -0.88
N LYS A 237 -2.99 -13.99 0.07
CA LYS A 237 -2.93 -12.64 0.69
C LYS A 237 -2.26 -12.64 2.07
N MET A 238 -1.24 -13.46 2.25
CA MET A 238 -0.49 -13.56 3.50
C MET A 238 0.69 -12.57 3.53
N LEU A 239 0.89 -11.90 4.66
CA LEU A 239 1.97 -10.94 4.94
C LEU A 239 3.32 -11.64 5.19
N TRP A 240 3.59 -12.76 4.50
CA TRP A 240 4.74 -13.62 4.75
C TRP A 240 6.09 -12.88 4.62
N ALA A 241 6.33 -12.15 3.53
CA ALA A 241 7.59 -11.44 3.33
C ALA A 241 7.80 -10.29 4.37
N PRO A 242 6.80 -9.45 4.69
CA PRO A 242 6.87 -8.55 5.84
C PRO A 242 7.10 -9.25 7.18
N ALA A 243 6.39 -10.35 7.47
CA ALA A 243 6.55 -11.13 8.70
C ALA A 243 7.97 -11.73 8.81
N LEU A 244 8.53 -12.21 7.70
CA LEU A 244 9.90 -12.73 7.64
C LEU A 244 10.95 -11.65 7.91
N LEU A 245 10.79 -10.45 7.34
CA LEU A 245 11.63 -9.29 7.66
C LEU A 245 11.53 -8.93 9.15
N TYR A 246 10.32 -8.96 9.73
CA TYR A 246 10.12 -8.68 11.15
C TYR A 246 10.79 -9.71 12.06
N TYR A 247 10.57 -11.00 11.76
CA TYR A 247 11.14 -12.13 12.46
C TYR A 247 12.68 -12.17 12.37
N THR A 248 13.23 -11.95 11.18
CA THR A 248 14.69 -11.88 10.95
C THR A 248 15.34 -10.82 11.82
N ALA A 249 14.72 -9.63 11.94
CA ALA A 249 15.21 -8.59 12.82
C ALA A 249 15.17 -9.03 14.30
N CYS A 250 14.11 -9.69 14.76
CA CYS A 250 14.04 -10.24 16.13
C CYS A 250 15.14 -11.28 16.40
N MET A 251 15.32 -12.27 15.52
CA MET A 251 16.29 -13.35 15.73
C MET A 251 17.76 -12.87 15.62
N SER A 252 18.01 -11.79 14.86
CA SER A 252 19.35 -11.20 14.74
C SER A 252 19.96 -10.74 16.08
N LEU A 253 19.14 -10.47 17.09
CA LEU A 253 19.61 -10.12 18.43
C LEU A 253 20.18 -11.31 19.23
N GLN A 254 19.95 -12.56 18.77
CA GLN A 254 20.36 -13.78 19.47
C GLN A 254 21.33 -14.64 18.66
N MET A 255 21.42 -14.42 17.35
CA MET A 255 22.23 -15.21 16.41
C MET A 255 23.30 -14.35 15.74
N SER A 256 24.45 -14.95 15.41
CA SER A 256 25.49 -14.37 14.55
C SER A 256 25.04 -14.22 13.08
N PHE A 257 25.95 -13.79 12.19
CA PHE A 257 25.64 -13.75 10.75
C PHE A 257 25.37 -15.16 10.21
N LYS A 258 26.25 -16.12 10.53
CA LYS A 258 26.17 -17.49 10.02
C LYS A 258 24.97 -18.24 10.61
N GLU A 259 24.79 -18.21 11.92
CA GLU A 259 23.67 -18.89 12.58
C GLU A 259 22.32 -18.38 12.08
N LEU A 260 22.17 -17.07 11.85
CA LEU A 260 20.92 -16.52 11.31
C LEU A 260 20.69 -16.95 9.85
N PHE A 261 21.74 -17.07 9.05
CA PHE A 261 21.65 -17.55 7.66
C PHE A 261 21.24 -19.03 7.59
N GLU A 262 21.80 -19.86 8.47
CA GLU A 262 21.47 -21.28 8.57
C GLU A 262 20.05 -21.46 9.13
N HIS A 263 19.70 -20.75 10.20
CA HIS A 263 18.37 -20.76 10.82
C HIS A 263 17.24 -20.36 9.86
N LEU A 264 17.44 -19.32 9.03
CA LEU A 264 16.45 -18.93 8.02
C LEU A 264 16.22 -20.00 6.94
N GLY A 265 17.06 -21.04 6.86
CA GLY A 265 16.82 -22.24 6.04
C GLY A 265 15.52 -22.98 6.40
N THR A 266 15.01 -22.78 7.61
CA THR A 266 13.69 -23.30 8.06
C THR A 266 12.48 -22.58 7.44
N HIS A 267 12.70 -21.47 6.72
CA HIS A 267 11.66 -20.66 6.10
C HIS A 267 11.89 -20.38 4.61
N VAL A 268 13.15 -20.34 4.16
CA VAL A 268 13.52 -20.03 2.77
C VAL A 268 14.65 -20.95 2.33
N CYS A 269 14.46 -21.66 1.23
CA CYS A 269 15.46 -22.54 0.66
C CYS A 269 16.53 -21.74 -0.11
N ASP A 270 16.13 -20.72 -0.89
CA ASP A 270 17.05 -19.90 -1.70
C ASP A 270 18.15 -19.21 -0.87
N LEU A 271 19.40 -19.37 -1.33
CA LEU A 271 20.60 -18.85 -0.67
C LEU A 271 20.72 -17.33 -0.86
N GLU A 272 20.31 -16.79 -2.02
CA GLU A 272 20.36 -15.35 -2.32
C GLU A 272 19.35 -14.57 -1.45
N GLN A 273 18.13 -15.07 -1.29
CA GLN A 273 17.14 -14.51 -0.36
C GLN A 273 17.63 -14.59 1.10
N ARG A 274 18.17 -15.73 1.54
CA ARG A 274 18.70 -15.85 2.92
C ARG A 274 19.85 -14.87 3.17
N TRP A 275 20.80 -14.77 2.25
CA TRP A 275 21.87 -13.77 2.30
C TRP A 275 21.29 -12.35 2.42
N LYS A 276 20.35 -12.00 1.55
CA LYS A 276 19.69 -10.70 1.48
C LYS A 276 18.94 -10.34 2.77
N LEU A 277 18.28 -11.30 3.41
CA LEU A 277 17.61 -11.14 4.69
C LEU A 277 18.61 -10.83 5.82
N VAL A 278 19.67 -11.65 5.97
CA VAL A 278 20.69 -11.45 7.00
C VAL A 278 21.47 -10.15 6.77
N MET A 279 21.91 -9.88 5.55
CA MET A 279 22.59 -8.64 5.17
C MET A 279 21.77 -7.40 5.53
N ARG A 280 20.44 -7.41 5.29
CA ARG A 280 19.58 -6.25 5.58
C ARG A 280 19.56 -5.85 7.06
N VAL A 281 19.62 -6.84 7.96
CA VAL A 281 19.62 -6.62 9.42
C VAL A 281 21.02 -6.47 10.02
N LYS A 282 22.03 -7.22 9.56
CA LYS A 282 23.40 -7.23 10.12
C LYS A 282 24.29 -6.09 9.63
N ARG A 283 24.16 -5.61 8.39
CA ARG A 283 25.12 -4.67 7.73
C ARG A 283 25.44 -3.34 8.45
N LEU A 284 24.65 -2.96 9.47
CA LEU A 284 24.83 -1.69 10.21
C LEU A 284 25.54 -1.88 11.56
N LEU A 285 25.92 -3.12 11.90
CA LEU A 285 26.77 -3.41 13.06
C LEU A 285 28.25 -3.11 12.75
N PRO A 286 29.06 -2.70 13.74
CA PRO A 286 30.51 -2.58 13.58
C PRO A 286 31.20 -3.93 13.26
N ASP A 287 30.73 -5.00 13.88
CA ASP A 287 31.01 -6.39 13.49
C ASP A 287 29.71 -7.04 13.03
N CYS A 288 29.68 -7.55 11.80
CA CYS A 288 28.50 -8.23 11.25
C CYS A 288 28.25 -9.62 11.87
N ASN A 289 29.26 -10.24 12.49
CA ASN A 289 29.10 -11.54 13.16
C ASN A 289 28.49 -11.42 14.57
N ALA A 290 28.64 -10.27 15.24
CA ALA A 290 28.11 -10.05 16.58
C ALA A 290 26.58 -10.26 16.67
N GLN A 291 26.10 -10.65 17.85
CA GLN A 291 24.68 -10.57 18.20
C GLN A 291 24.19 -9.12 18.13
N GLY A 292 23.03 -8.90 17.53
CA GLY A 292 22.52 -7.56 17.22
C GLY A 292 21.95 -7.46 15.81
N GLY A 293 21.26 -6.36 15.52
CA GLY A 293 20.78 -6.07 14.17
C GLY A 293 19.87 -4.86 14.09
N SER A 294 19.43 -4.56 12.87
CA SER A 294 18.62 -3.40 12.52
C SER A 294 17.15 -3.75 12.32
N GLY A 295 16.29 -3.24 13.20
CA GLY A 295 14.83 -3.27 13.06
C GLY A 295 14.27 -2.33 11.97
N GLN A 296 15.10 -1.79 11.08
CA GLN A 296 14.67 -0.82 10.05
C GLN A 296 13.53 -1.36 9.18
N ASP A 297 13.56 -2.64 8.83
CA ASP A 297 12.58 -3.27 7.93
C ASP A 297 11.35 -3.83 8.69
N GLN A 298 11.25 -3.63 10.01
CA GLN A 298 10.06 -4.03 10.78
C GLN A 298 8.83 -3.18 10.45
N CYS A 299 9.01 -1.98 9.89
CA CYS A 299 7.94 -1.05 9.54
C CYS A 299 6.91 -1.61 8.55
N TYR A 300 7.31 -2.48 7.61
CA TYR A 300 6.40 -3.14 6.67
C TYR A 300 5.33 -3.98 7.41
N PHE A 301 5.75 -4.77 8.40
CA PHE A 301 4.83 -5.63 9.15
C PHE A 301 4.10 -4.88 10.28
N GLU A 302 4.83 -4.08 11.07
CA GLU A 302 4.25 -3.25 12.14
C GLU A 302 3.16 -2.30 11.61
N GLY A 303 3.36 -1.74 10.41
CA GLY A 303 2.37 -0.90 9.75
C GLY A 303 1.20 -1.70 9.19
N ALA A 304 1.47 -2.83 8.52
CA ALA A 304 0.42 -3.68 7.97
C ALA A 304 -0.51 -4.21 9.09
N VAL A 305 0.05 -4.71 10.19
CA VAL A 305 -0.73 -5.21 11.34
C VAL A 305 -1.59 -4.10 11.95
N ARG A 306 -1.03 -2.91 12.19
CA ARG A 306 -1.78 -1.79 12.79
C ARG A 306 -2.89 -1.27 11.87
N ILE A 307 -2.65 -1.19 10.56
CA ILE A 307 -3.67 -0.75 9.57
C ILE A 307 -4.78 -1.80 9.44
N LEU A 308 -4.45 -3.08 9.28
CA LEU A 308 -5.45 -4.14 9.13
C LEU A 308 -6.36 -4.28 10.35
N ARG A 309 -5.81 -4.12 11.57
CA ARG A 309 -6.60 -4.16 12.82
C ARG A 309 -7.65 -3.04 12.95
N GLN A 310 -7.48 -1.91 12.27
CA GLN A 310 -8.39 -0.76 12.32
C GLN A 310 -8.98 -0.40 10.93
N ALA A 311 -8.94 -1.33 9.96
CA ALA A 311 -9.24 -1.04 8.56
C ALA A 311 -10.66 -0.49 8.30
N GLN A 312 -11.64 -0.82 9.15
CA GLN A 312 -13.00 -0.26 9.03
C GLN A 312 -13.10 1.20 9.48
N GLU A 313 -12.26 1.65 10.41
CA GLU A 313 -12.28 3.01 10.96
C GLU A 313 -11.53 4.02 10.06
N ILE A 314 -10.53 3.54 9.31
CA ILE A 314 -9.71 4.40 8.43
C ILE A 314 -10.53 4.96 7.27
N ASP A 315 -10.50 6.29 7.11
CA ASP A 315 -10.86 6.95 5.85
C ASP A 315 -9.66 6.88 4.89
N PHE A 316 -9.63 5.86 4.02
CA PHE A 316 -8.53 5.68 3.07
C PHE A 316 -8.48 6.76 1.98
N LYS A 317 -9.59 7.46 1.68
CA LYS A 317 -9.60 8.55 0.70
C LYS A 317 -8.89 9.78 1.29
N LEU A 318 -9.24 10.14 2.53
CA LEU A 318 -8.57 11.20 3.27
C LEU A 318 -7.11 10.84 3.60
N LEU A 319 -6.83 9.57 3.93
CA LEU A 319 -5.46 9.07 4.13
C LEU A 319 -4.60 9.24 2.87
N TYR A 320 -5.18 9.08 1.68
CA TYR A 320 -4.50 9.33 0.41
C TYR A 320 -4.35 10.80 0.01
N ALA A 321 -4.90 11.76 0.78
CA ALA A 321 -4.66 13.18 0.54
C ALA A 321 -3.19 13.58 0.74
N GLY A 322 -2.39 12.77 1.44
CA GLY A 322 -0.94 12.96 1.54
C GLY A 322 -0.21 11.87 2.32
N LYS A 323 1.02 12.16 2.76
CA LYS A 323 1.83 11.25 3.60
C LYS A 323 1.51 11.52 5.06
N ILE A 324 0.30 11.11 5.44
CA ILE A 324 -0.34 11.33 6.74
C ILE A 324 -0.47 9.99 7.46
N CYS A 325 -0.39 10.01 8.80
CA CYS A 325 -0.60 8.83 9.65
C CYS A 325 -2.10 8.59 9.90
N THR A 326 -2.53 7.37 10.20
CA THR A 326 -3.96 7.08 10.49
C THR A 326 -4.50 7.88 11.68
N ASP A 327 -3.66 8.11 12.70
CA ASP A 327 -4.02 8.91 13.87
C ASP A 327 -4.07 10.42 13.61
N GLU A 328 -3.55 10.90 12.47
CA GLU A 328 -3.53 12.32 12.08
C GLU A 328 -4.76 12.74 11.24
N LEU A 329 -5.57 11.79 10.76
CA LEU A 329 -6.69 12.04 9.84
C LEU A 329 -7.71 13.06 10.36
N HIS A 330 -8.00 13.04 11.66
CA HIS A 330 -8.92 14.00 12.30
C HIS A 330 -8.45 15.45 12.15
N ARG A 331 -7.13 15.70 12.11
CA ARG A 331 -6.51 17.03 12.00
C ARG A 331 -6.66 17.61 10.60
N ILE A 332 -6.58 16.75 9.57
CA ILE A 332 -6.63 17.19 8.18
C ILE A 332 -8.05 17.27 7.58
N ARG A 333 -9.05 16.64 8.20
CA ARG A 333 -10.40 16.46 7.62
C ARG A 333 -11.09 17.72 7.11
N ARG A 334 -10.82 18.90 7.71
CA ARG A 334 -11.39 20.20 7.29
C ARG A 334 -10.45 21.09 6.46
N ILE A 335 -9.20 20.66 6.24
CA ILE A 335 -8.15 21.45 5.55
C ILE A 335 -7.52 20.74 4.36
N ALA A 336 -7.76 19.44 4.19
CA ALA A 336 -7.34 18.67 3.03
C ALA A 336 -8.08 19.13 1.78
N ARG A 337 -7.34 19.59 0.78
CA ARG A 337 -7.84 19.81 -0.58
C ARG A 337 -8.09 18.43 -1.18
N GLN A 338 -9.35 18.01 -1.27
CA GLN A 338 -9.70 16.67 -1.74
C GLN A 338 -9.99 16.63 -3.24
N ASP A 339 -10.50 17.71 -3.83
CA ASP A 339 -10.97 17.76 -5.22
C ASP A 339 -9.84 17.67 -6.26
N CYS A 340 -8.58 17.89 -5.82
CA CYS A 340 -7.38 17.81 -6.67
C CYS A 340 -6.52 16.56 -6.44
N ILE A 341 -6.89 15.65 -5.52
CA ILE A 341 -6.10 14.45 -5.23
C ILE A 341 -6.38 13.35 -6.25
N ARG A 342 -5.41 12.45 -6.46
CA ARG A 342 -5.58 11.26 -7.31
C ARG A 342 -5.58 10.00 -6.47
N LEU A 343 -6.56 9.13 -6.70
CA LEU A 343 -6.69 7.84 -6.04
C LEU A 343 -6.20 6.71 -6.97
N PRO A 344 -5.49 5.69 -6.46
CA PRO A 344 -5.18 4.48 -7.21
C PRO A 344 -6.46 3.72 -7.54
N TYR A 345 -6.41 2.86 -8.57
CA TYR A 345 -7.64 2.25 -9.09
C TYR A 345 -8.30 1.30 -8.08
N PHE A 346 -7.52 0.66 -7.21
CA PHE A 346 -8.03 -0.15 -6.11
C PHE A 346 -8.78 0.65 -5.00
N LEU A 347 -8.69 1.99 -4.98
CA LEU A 347 -9.47 2.86 -4.08
C LEU A 347 -10.68 3.53 -4.74
N LYS A 348 -10.98 3.24 -6.02
CA LYS A 348 -12.22 3.69 -6.67
C LYS A 348 -13.44 3.07 -5.98
N ASP A 349 -13.41 1.75 -5.73
CA ASP A 349 -14.36 1.07 -4.85
C ASP A 349 -13.75 0.86 -3.45
N ILE A 350 -14.02 1.83 -2.58
CA ILE A 350 -13.61 1.80 -1.17
C ILE A 350 -14.25 0.66 -0.37
N LEU A 351 -15.43 0.16 -0.77
CA LEU A 351 -16.11 -0.92 -0.06
C LEU A 351 -15.47 -2.27 -0.37
N SER A 352 -15.19 -2.55 -1.64
CA SER A 352 -14.45 -3.77 -2.02
C SER A 352 -13.00 -3.74 -1.51
N TYR A 353 -12.33 -2.57 -1.51
CA TYR A 353 -11.03 -2.42 -0.86
C TYR A 353 -11.08 -2.81 0.63
N LYS A 354 -12.02 -2.25 1.40
CA LYS A 354 -12.17 -2.56 2.83
C LYS A 354 -12.50 -4.03 3.10
N ARG A 355 -13.31 -4.70 2.25
CA ARG A 355 -13.57 -6.16 2.36
C ARG A 355 -12.29 -6.97 2.17
N VAL A 356 -11.48 -6.65 1.16
CA VAL A 356 -10.19 -7.32 0.94
C VAL A 356 -9.24 -7.12 2.13
N LEU A 357 -9.30 -5.97 2.81
CA LEU A 357 -8.53 -5.76 4.05
C LEU A 357 -9.07 -6.59 5.23
N GLU A 358 -10.38 -6.79 5.37
CA GLU A 358 -10.94 -7.72 6.38
C GLU A 358 -10.53 -9.17 6.10
N GLU A 359 -10.56 -9.59 4.84
CA GLU A 359 -10.11 -10.91 4.40
C GLU A 359 -8.61 -11.10 4.69
N MET A 360 -7.78 -10.10 4.42
CA MET A 360 -6.36 -10.09 4.82
C MET A 360 -6.19 -10.17 6.35
N ALA A 361 -6.94 -9.39 7.12
CA ALA A 361 -6.83 -9.37 8.58
C ALA A 361 -7.18 -10.72 9.21
N VAL A 362 -8.22 -11.39 8.69
CA VAL A 362 -8.63 -12.74 9.12
C VAL A 362 -7.65 -13.82 8.65
N LEU A 363 -7.22 -13.79 7.39
CA LEU A 363 -6.27 -14.77 6.81
C LEU A 363 -4.92 -14.77 7.54
N ASN A 364 -4.46 -13.60 7.99
CA ASN A 364 -3.21 -13.43 8.73
C ASN A 364 -3.37 -13.60 10.26
N GLY A 365 -4.55 -14.01 10.75
CA GLY A 365 -4.81 -14.24 12.17
C GLY A 365 -4.82 -12.98 13.05
N LEU A 366 -4.89 -11.78 12.45
CA LEU A 366 -4.74 -10.50 13.14
C LEU A 366 -6.02 -10.03 13.84
N VAL A 367 -7.18 -10.49 13.35
CA VAL A 367 -8.54 -10.20 13.82
C VAL A 367 -9.37 -11.49 13.75
N GLN A 368 -10.17 -11.77 14.79
CA GLN A 368 -11.05 -12.94 14.79
C GLN A 368 -12.22 -12.77 13.81
N ARG A 369 -12.53 -13.83 13.05
CA ARG A 369 -13.68 -13.83 12.14
C ARG A 369 -15.00 -13.86 12.94
N VAL A 370 -15.66 -12.71 13.04
CA VAL A 370 -16.97 -12.57 13.70
C VAL A 370 -18.02 -13.44 13.00
N LYS A 371 -18.25 -14.64 13.53
CA LYS A 371 -19.35 -15.52 13.14
C LYS A 371 -20.67 -14.88 13.60
N ARG A 372 -21.28 -14.03 12.76
CA ARG A 372 -22.66 -13.58 12.97
C ARG A 372 -23.55 -14.81 13.13
N PRO A 373 -24.33 -14.95 14.23
CA PRO A 373 -25.25 -16.07 14.39
C PRO A 373 -26.22 -16.18 13.21
N LEU A 374 -26.64 -17.40 12.85
CA LEU A 374 -27.65 -17.64 11.82
C LEU A 374 -29.08 -17.35 12.32
N SER A 375 -29.25 -16.15 12.87
CA SER A 375 -30.50 -15.55 13.34
C SER A 375 -30.50 -14.08 12.88
N CYS A 376 -31.42 -13.61 12.04
CA CYS A 376 -32.72 -14.17 11.65
C CYS A 376 -32.83 -14.45 10.14
N ARG A 377 -32.89 -15.73 9.73
CA ARG A 377 -33.77 -16.07 8.59
C ARG A 377 -35.19 -16.00 9.14
N ARG A 378 -35.95 -14.94 8.80
CA ARG A 378 -37.40 -14.89 9.09
C ARG A 378 -38.03 -16.16 8.55
N ALA A 379 -38.60 -16.99 9.43
CA ALA A 379 -39.32 -18.18 9.02
C ALA A 379 -40.48 -17.75 8.12
N SER A 380 -40.54 -18.27 6.89
CA SER A 380 -41.67 -18.01 6.00
C SER A 380 -42.93 -18.58 6.63
N SER A 381 -43.97 -17.75 6.70
CA SER A 381 -45.20 -18.03 7.45
C SER A 381 -46.05 -19.08 6.73
N ARG A 382 -45.66 -20.35 6.88
CA ARG A 382 -46.46 -21.54 6.51
C ARG A 382 -47.78 -21.53 7.31
N LYS A 383 -48.78 -20.81 6.81
CA LYS A 383 -50.18 -20.89 7.28
C LYS A 383 -50.70 -22.32 7.11
N LYS A 384 -50.57 -23.14 8.16
CA LYS A 384 -51.26 -24.42 8.26
C LYS A 384 -52.76 -24.15 8.45
N ASN A 385 -53.54 -24.19 7.38
CA ASN A 385 -55.00 -24.17 7.47
C ASN A 385 -55.47 -25.44 8.22
N LYS A 386 -55.86 -25.30 9.49
CA LYS A 386 -56.63 -26.33 10.20
C LYS A 386 -58.05 -26.32 9.64
N LYS A 387 -58.47 -27.45 9.05
CA LYS A 387 -59.90 -27.70 8.79
C LYS A 387 -60.65 -27.71 10.13
N LYS A 388 -61.79 -27.03 10.19
CA LYS A 388 -62.92 -27.39 11.05
C LYS A 388 -64.17 -27.40 10.18
N ASN A 389 -64.99 -28.42 10.32
CA ASN A 389 -66.24 -28.57 9.56
C ASN A 389 -67.32 -27.67 10.16
N PHE A 390 -68.15 -27.08 9.30
CA PHE A 390 -69.56 -26.81 9.60
C PHE A 390 -70.38 -27.07 8.31
N GLN A 391 -71.67 -27.38 8.47
CA GLN A 391 -72.45 -28.07 7.44
C GLN A 391 -73.22 -27.14 6.48
N ASN A 392 -73.43 -27.67 5.27
CA ASN A 392 -74.41 -27.33 4.22
C ASN A 392 -75.40 -26.17 4.45
N LYS A 393 -75.50 -25.29 3.44
CA LYS A 393 -76.79 -24.94 2.81
C LYS A 393 -76.61 -24.58 1.33
N PHE A 394 -77.73 -24.59 0.59
CA PHE A 394 -77.80 -24.69 -0.88
C PHE A 394 -77.89 -23.35 -1.64
N ARG A 395 -77.82 -23.46 -2.98
CA ARG A 395 -78.07 -22.47 -4.07
C ARG A 395 -76.83 -21.68 -4.53
N ILE A 396 -76.42 -21.59 -5.81
CA ILE A 396 -77.02 -21.64 -7.18
C ILE A 396 -77.07 -20.23 -7.81
N LEU A 397 -76.47 -20.08 -9.01
CA LEU A 397 -76.45 -18.90 -9.92
C LEU A 397 -75.72 -17.64 -9.37
N SER A 398 -75.11 -16.75 -10.17
CA SER A 398 -74.81 -16.73 -11.63
C SER A 398 -73.67 -15.74 -11.97
N SER A 399 -73.03 -15.90 -13.14
CA SER A 399 -72.19 -14.88 -13.84
C SER A 399 -73.09 -13.84 -14.57
N PRO A 400 -72.59 -12.83 -15.36
CA PRO A 400 -71.22 -12.38 -15.71
C PRO A 400 -70.97 -10.89 -15.26
N THR A 401 -70.37 -9.86 -15.92
CA THR A 401 -69.86 -9.58 -17.30
C THR A 401 -68.95 -8.32 -17.33
N ARG A 402 -68.04 -8.21 -18.33
CA ARG A 402 -67.36 -6.98 -18.89
C ARG A 402 -66.44 -6.16 -17.93
N ALA A 403 -65.18 -5.83 -18.24
CA ALA A 403 -64.53 -5.09 -19.36
C ALA A 403 -64.53 -3.55 -19.18
N ARG A 404 -63.58 -2.70 -19.62
CA ARG A 404 -62.15 -2.73 -20.11
C ARG A 404 -61.98 -1.49 -21.00
N THR A 405 -61.28 -0.42 -20.58
CA THR A 405 -60.79 0.67 -21.47
C THR A 405 -59.74 1.59 -20.81
N LEU A 406 -59.03 2.39 -21.63
CA LEU A 406 -57.97 3.38 -21.32
C LEU A 406 -57.96 4.45 -22.46
N SER A 407 -57.21 5.57 -22.50
CA SER A 407 -56.25 6.28 -21.61
C SER A 407 -55.93 7.67 -22.21
N SER A 408 -55.63 8.72 -21.41
CA SER A 408 -55.21 10.04 -21.95
C SER A 408 -54.41 10.94 -20.97
N VAL A 409 -53.40 11.65 -21.47
CA VAL A 409 -52.41 12.57 -20.83
C VAL A 409 -51.77 13.43 -21.97
N PRO A 410 -51.24 14.68 -21.81
CA PRO A 410 -51.16 15.63 -20.67
C PRO A 410 -51.83 17.01 -20.97
N HIS A 411 -51.63 18.05 -20.13
CA HIS A 411 -50.93 19.32 -20.51
C HIS A 411 -50.90 20.38 -19.36
N PRO A 412 -49.82 21.19 -19.21
CA PRO A 412 -49.74 22.45 -18.43
C PRO A 412 -49.76 23.68 -19.39
N PRO A 413 -49.35 24.95 -19.05
CA PRO A 413 -48.96 25.59 -17.77
C PRO A 413 -49.64 26.98 -17.52
N LEU A 414 -49.27 27.70 -16.44
CA LEU A 414 -49.50 29.16 -16.29
C LEU A 414 -48.36 29.89 -15.50
N LEU A 415 -48.30 31.23 -15.62
CA LEU A 415 -47.18 32.11 -15.19
C LEU A 415 -47.64 33.35 -14.38
N SER A 416 -46.88 33.77 -13.36
CA SER A 416 -46.81 35.14 -12.76
C SER A 416 -45.74 35.14 -11.65
N ARG A 417 -44.75 36.04 -11.47
CA ARG A 417 -44.26 37.30 -12.09
C ARG A 417 -44.72 38.66 -11.51
N ARG A 418 -44.18 39.07 -10.35
CA ARG A 418 -43.87 40.46 -9.86
C ARG A 418 -43.24 40.38 -8.45
N SER A 419 -42.52 41.36 -7.87
CA SER A 419 -41.62 42.43 -8.39
C SER A 419 -40.79 43.07 -7.23
N ARG A 420 -39.76 43.85 -7.54
CA ARG A 420 -38.79 44.49 -6.60
C ARG A 420 -39.40 45.45 -5.56
N SER A 421 -38.67 45.65 -4.45
CA SER A 421 -38.50 46.94 -3.75
C SER A 421 -37.02 47.13 -3.31
N LEU A 422 -36.68 48.28 -2.72
CA LEU A 422 -35.32 48.76 -2.39
C LEU A 422 -35.28 49.34 -0.96
N LYS A 423 -34.09 49.77 -0.50
CA LYS A 423 -33.74 50.46 0.78
C LYS A 423 -33.52 49.53 1.99
N CYS A 424 -32.68 49.88 2.98
CA CYS A 424 -31.60 50.89 3.05
C CYS A 424 -30.56 50.50 4.13
N ASP A 425 -29.55 51.35 4.21
CA ASP A 425 -28.39 51.44 5.10
C ASP A 425 -28.71 51.34 6.61
N ASP A 426 -27.76 50.83 7.40
CA ASP A 426 -27.17 51.55 8.56
C ASP A 426 -26.01 50.74 9.23
N ASN A 427 -24.97 51.48 9.67
CA ASN A 427 -23.71 51.06 10.35
C ASN A 427 -22.71 50.20 9.55
#